data_AF-A0A353EHF0-F1
#
_entry.id   AF-A0A353EHF0-F1
#
_cell.length_a   1.000
_cell.length_b   1.000
_cell.length_c   1.000
_cell.angle_alpha   90.00
_cell.angle_beta   90.00
_cell.angle_gamma   90.00
#
_symmetry.space_group_name_H-M   'P 1'
#
loop_
_entity.id
_entity.type
_entity.pdbx_description
1 polymer ?
#
loop_
_entity_poly.entity_id
_entity_poly.type
_entity_poly.pdbx_seq_one_letter_code
_entity_poly.pdbx_strand_id
1 'polypeptide(L)'
;FDSGDINQAEVGTFSGLSYIHQYLFKEIYYFAGQIRDVNIAKGNFRFAPVMYLEQSLKYINKMPQSNFDQIIEKYVEMNIAHPFREGNGRSTRIWLDLILKKEIQQVIDWNLVDKDDYLSSMQRSVVKDVEIKVLLKQALTDQINDRALFMKGIDVSYYYEGYSEFKTDDL
;
A
#
# COMPACT_ATOMS: atom_id res chain seq x y z
N PHE A 1 -13.29 -7.19 3.99
CA PHE A 1 -12.91 -8.46 4.61
C PHE A 1 -14.11 -9.40 4.64
N ASP A 2 -15.18 -9.03 5.36
CA ASP A 2 -16.35 -9.89 5.58
C ASP A 2 -17.12 -10.28 4.30
N SER A 3 -17.22 -9.38 3.31
CA SER A 3 -17.83 -9.69 2.01
C SER A 3 -17.01 -10.64 1.13
N GLY A 4 -15.72 -10.84 1.44
CA GLY A 4 -14.79 -11.56 0.59
C GLY A 4 -14.34 -10.82 -0.68
N ASP A 5 -14.85 -9.60 -0.95
CA ASP A 5 -14.52 -8.83 -2.17
C ASP A 5 -13.03 -8.53 -2.31
N ILE A 6 -12.31 -8.43 -1.20
CA ILE A 6 -10.86 -8.25 -1.19
C ILE A 6 -10.12 -9.36 -1.95
N ASN A 7 -10.70 -10.55 -2.05
CA ASN A 7 -10.13 -11.68 -2.79
C ASN A 7 -10.30 -11.57 -4.31
N GLN A 8 -11.10 -10.62 -4.80
CA GLN A 8 -11.24 -10.32 -6.23
C GLN A 8 -10.09 -9.45 -6.74
N ALA A 9 -9.33 -8.80 -5.86
CA ALA A 9 -8.18 -8.00 -6.23
C ALA A 9 -7.04 -8.89 -6.76
N GLU A 10 -6.56 -8.59 -7.97
CA GLU A 10 -5.42 -9.31 -8.54
C GLU A 10 -4.13 -9.01 -7.75
N VAL A 11 -3.60 -10.03 -7.07
CA VAL A 11 -2.46 -9.86 -6.15
C VAL A 11 -1.17 -9.48 -6.90
N GLY A 12 -0.54 -8.39 -6.48
CA GLY A 12 0.77 -7.97 -6.99
C GLY A 12 0.74 -7.19 -8.31
N THR A 13 -0.43 -6.77 -8.78
CA THR A 13 -0.57 -5.97 -10.01
C THR A 13 -1.22 -4.61 -9.74
N PHE A 14 -1.03 -3.68 -10.67
CA PHE A 14 -1.74 -2.40 -10.66
C PHE A 14 -3.26 -2.58 -10.80
N SER A 15 -3.73 -3.61 -11.49
CA SER A 15 -5.18 -3.90 -11.60
C SER A 15 -5.79 -4.17 -10.23
N GLY A 16 -5.15 -5.01 -9.41
CA GLY A 16 -5.59 -5.23 -8.03
C GLY A 16 -5.49 -3.98 -7.17
N LEU A 17 -4.44 -3.18 -7.32
CA LEU A 17 -4.32 -1.90 -6.61
C LEU A 17 -5.43 -0.90 -7.01
N SER A 18 -5.75 -0.82 -8.31
CA SER A 18 -6.82 0.02 -8.85
C SER A 18 -8.19 -0.43 -8.33
N TYR A 19 -8.43 -1.74 -8.28
CA TYR A 19 -9.64 -2.32 -7.67
C TYR A 19 -9.77 -1.91 -6.20
N ILE A 20 -8.71 -2.07 -5.40
CA ILE A 20 -8.70 -1.68 -3.97
C ILE A 20 -8.99 -0.19 -3.83
N HIS A 21 -8.31 0.66 -4.60
CA HIS A 21 -8.49 2.10 -4.56
C HIS A 21 -9.92 2.50 -4.96
N GLN A 22 -10.48 1.89 -6.01
CA GLN A 22 -11.86 2.12 -6.41
C GLN A 22 -12.82 1.69 -5.31
N TYR A 23 -12.61 0.52 -4.71
CA TYR A 23 -13.47 -0.01 -3.65
C TYR A 23 -13.53 0.94 -2.45
N LEU A 24 -12.38 1.47 -2.02
CA LEU A 24 -12.29 2.40 -0.90
C LEU A 24 -12.89 3.78 -1.19
N PHE A 25 -12.71 4.28 -2.42
CA PHE A 25 -12.89 5.71 -2.68
C PHE A 25 -13.93 6.06 -3.75
N LYS A 26 -14.65 5.09 -4.34
CA LYS A 26 -15.63 5.35 -5.42
C LYS A 26 -16.73 6.36 -5.04
N GLU A 27 -17.07 6.47 -3.78
CA GLU A 27 -18.10 7.42 -3.28
C GLU A 27 -17.50 8.77 -2.84
N ILE A 28 -16.17 8.88 -2.82
CA ILE A 28 -15.44 10.06 -2.31
C ILE A 28 -14.71 10.78 -3.44
N TYR A 29 -14.02 10.05 -4.32
CA TYR A 29 -13.23 10.60 -5.41
C TYR A 29 -13.80 10.19 -6.77
N TYR A 30 -14.09 11.18 -7.63
CA TYR A 30 -14.54 10.92 -9.00
C TYR A 30 -13.52 10.14 -9.85
N PHE A 31 -12.24 10.19 -9.46
CA PHE A 31 -11.12 9.50 -10.13
C PHE A 31 -10.76 8.16 -9.47
N ALA A 32 -11.59 7.61 -8.59
CA ALA A 32 -11.25 6.40 -7.86
C ALA A 32 -10.88 5.24 -8.81
N GLY A 33 -9.68 4.68 -8.63
CA GLY A 33 -9.12 3.60 -9.45
C GLY A 33 -8.43 4.08 -10.73
N GLN A 34 -8.53 5.35 -11.09
CA GLN A 34 -7.96 5.90 -12.32
C GLN A 34 -6.53 6.39 -12.12
N ILE A 35 -5.67 6.15 -13.12
CA ILE A 35 -4.32 6.73 -13.17
C ILE A 35 -4.43 8.26 -13.22
N ARG A 36 -3.62 8.96 -12.42
CA ARG A 36 -3.59 10.43 -12.40
C ARG A 36 -3.09 11.02 -13.71
N ASP A 37 -3.62 12.19 -14.04
CA ASP A 37 -3.31 12.99 -15.23
C ASP A 37 -2.38 14.18 -14.93
N VAL A 38 -2.04 14.40 -13.65
CA VAL A 38 -1.15 15.47 -13.19
C VAL A 38 0.09 14.91 -12.49
N ASN A 39 1.19 15.66 -12.58
CA ASN A 39 2.38 15.40 -11.76
C ASN A 39 2.12 15.83 -10.32
N ILE A 40 2.64 15.06 -9.37
CA ILE A 40 2.46 15.29 -7.93
C ILE A 40 3.79 15.14 -7.19
N ALA A 41 3.86 15.76 -6.02
CA ALA A 41 5.02 15.73 -5.15
C ALA A 41 4.57 15.74 -3.67
N LYS A 42 5.40 15.19 -2.78
CA LYS A 42 5.23 15.30 -1.33
C LYS A 42 6.56 15.78 -0.72
N GLY A 43 6.53 16.95 -0.08
CA GLY A 43 7.76 17.64 0.32
C GLY A 43 8.67 17.89 -0.89
N ASN A 44 9.93 17.45 -0.79
CA ASN A 44 10.92 17.61 -1.87
C ASN A 44 10.93 16.43 -2.87
N PHE A 45 10.10 15.41 -2.66
CA PHE A 45 10.06 14.23 -3.53
C PHE A 45 8.99 14.38 -4.61
N ARG A 46 9.41 14.23 -5.87
CA ARG A 46 8.52 14.16 -7.04
C ARG A 46 8.30 12.69 -7.39
N PHE A 47 7.04 12.28 -7.45
CA PHE A 47 6.66 10.94 -7.89
C PHE A 47 6.88 10.78 -9.41
N ALA A 48 6.72 9.55 -9.92
CA ALA A 48 6.95 9.26 -11.33
C ALA A 48 6.21 10.25 -12.26
N PRO A 49 6.87 10.87 -13.25
CA PRO A 49 6.19 11.75 -14.19
C PRO A 49 5.06 11.02 -14.93
N VAL A 50 3.90 11.67 -15.14
CA VAL A 50 2.73 11.06 -15.81
C VAL A 50 3.11 10.43 -17.16
N MET A 51 3.99 11.07 -17.92
CA MET A 51 4.44 10.58 -19.23
C MET A 51 5.10 9.19 -19.19
N TYR A 52 5.60 8.75 -18.04
CA TYR A 52 6.24 7.44 -17.85
C TYR A 52 5.40 6.50 -16.96
N LEU A 53 4.34 7.01 -16.33
CA LEU A 53 3.63 6.30 -15.27
C LEU A 53 3.05 4.96 -15.73
N GLU A 54 2.40 4.92 -16.89
CA GLU A 54 1.90 3.64 -17.44
C GLU A 54 3.00 2.62 -17.68
N GLN A 55 4.17 3.07 -18.17
CA GLN A 55 5.30 2.18 -18.41
C GLN A 55 5.91 1.70 -17.10
N SER A 56 6.00 2.55 -16.09
CA SER A 56 6.42 2.18 -14.72
C SER A 56 5.48 1.12 -14.14
N LEU A 57 4.16 1.28 -14.27
CA LEU A 57 3.19 0.30 -13.78
C LEU A 57 3.30 -1.05 -14.52
N LYS A 58 3.52 -1.03 -15.83
CA LYS A 58 3.80 -2.26 -16.62
C LYS A 58 5.08 -2.96 -16.16
N TYR A 59 6.10 -2.20 -15.77
CA TYR A 59 7.34 -2.75 -15.20
C TYR A 59 7.07 -3.35 -13.81
N ILE A 60 6.41 -2.61 -12.91
CA ILE A 60 6.11 -3.05 -11.55
C ILE A 60 5.28 -4.34 -11.55
N ASN A 61 4.30 -4.48 -12.46
CA ASN A 61 3.52 -5.72 -12.59
C ASN A 61 4.40 -6.97 -12.82
N LYS A 62 5.57 -6.81 -13.44
CA LYS A 62 6.51 -7.90 -13.76
C LYS A 62 7.60 -8.08 -12.71
N MET A 63 7.71 -7.19 -11.73
CA MET A 63 8.71 -7.33 -10.67
C MET A 63 8.45 -8.61 -9.87
N PRO A 64 9.53 -9.31 -9.49
CA PRO A 64 9.42 -10.53 -8.69
C PRO A 64 8.89 -10.21 -7.29
N GLN A 65 8.32 -11.22 -6.64
CA GLN A 65 7.68 -11.08 -5.33
C GLN A 65 7.73 -12.38 -4.52
N SER A 66 8.73 -13.24 -4.75
CA SER A 66 8.75 -14.60 -4.17
C SER A 66 9.30 -14.66 -2.74
N ASN A 67 9.79 -13.54 -2.21
CA ASN A 67 10.28 -13.43 -0.85
C ASN A 67 10.08 -12.00 -0.33
N PHE A 68 10.22 -11.83 0.99
CA PHE A 68 10.03 -10.55 1.66
C PHE A 68 10.80 -9.40 1.02
N ASP A 69 12.10 -9.58 0.72
CA ASP A 69 12.92 -8.48 0.21
C ASP A 69 12.42 -7.98 -1.15
N GLN A 70 12.08 -8.90 -2.06
CA GLN A 70 11.51 -8.58 -3.36
C GLN A 70 10.13 -7.91 -3.25
N ILE A 71 9.31 -8.36 -2.30
CA ILE A 71 7.98 -7.77 -2.05
C ILE A 71 8.13 -6.32 -1.59
N ILE A 72 9.06 -6.04 -0.67
CA ILE A 72 9.30 -4.66 -0.21
C ILE A 72 9.90 -3.79 -1.31
N GLU A 73 10.83 -4.31 -2.13
CA GLU A 73 11.35 -3.60 -3.31
C GLU A 73 10.21 -3.21 -4.27
N LYS A 74 9.32 -4.16 -4.56
CA LYS A 74 8.14 -3.94 -5.40
C LYS A 74 7.17 -2.91 -4.81
N TYR A 75 6.99 -2.93 -3.49
CA TYR A 75 6.20 -1.96 -2.75
C TYR A 75 6.79 -0.54 -2.83
N VAL A 76 8.11 -0.41 -2.68
CA VAL A 76 8.81 0.87 -2.81
C VAL A 76 8.65 1.45 -4.22
N GLU A 77 8.81 0.63 -5.26
CA GLU A 77 8.59 1.06 -6.65
C GLU A 77 7.14 1.50 -6.90
N MET A 78 6.16 0.79 -6.35
CA MET A 78 4.75 1.21 -6.43
C MET A 78 4.50 2.54 -5.71
N ASN A 79 5.14 2.77 -4.56
CA ASN A 79 5.06 4.05 -3.86
C ASN A 79 5.69 5.20 -4.67
N ILE A 80 6.79 4.94 -5.39
CA ILE A 80 7.44 5.92 -6.28
C ILE A 80 6.55 6.23 -7.49
N ALA A 81 5.89 5.21 -8.06
CA ALA A 81 4.93 5.39 -9.15
C ALA A 81 3.76 6.29 -8.72
N HIS A 82 3.22 6.03 -7.53
CA HIS A 82 2.15 6.83 -6.90
C HIS A 82 1.00 7.10 -7.87
N PRO A 83 0.31 6.05 -8.35
CA PRO A 83 -0.48 6.13 -9.57
C PRO A 83 -1.76 6.96 -9.46
N PHE A 84 -2.27 7.19 -8.25
CA PHE A 84 -3.51 7.93 -8.03
C PHE A 84 -3.25 9.37 -7.61
N ARG A 85 -4.25 10.25 -7.77
CA ARG A 85 -4.15 11.65 -7.34
C ARG A 85 -4.12 11.79 -5.82
N GLU A 86 -4.82 10.92 -5.11
CA GLU A 86 -4.87 10.82 -3.65
C GLU A 86 -5.13 9.36 -3.25
N GLY A 87 -5.03 8.99 -1.98
CA GLY A 87 -5.39 7.64 -1.51
C GLY A 87 -4.31 6.56 -1.63
N ASN A 88 -3.18 6.86 -2.31
CA ASN A 88 -2.10 5.90 -2.58
C ASN A 88 -1.61 5.15 -1.33
N GLY A 89 -1.26 5.85 -0.24
CA GLY A 89 -0.71 5.20 0.95
C GLY A 89 -1.63 4.11 1.50
N ARG A 90 -2.92 4.42 1.66
CA ARG A 90 -3.93 3.51 2.21
C ARG A 90 -4.18 2.32 1.28
N SER A 91 -4.36 2.56 -0.02
CA SER A 91 -4.60 1.47 -0.98
C SER A 91 -3.38 0.55 -1.15
N THR A 92 -2.17 1.13 -1.19
CA THR A 92 -0.95 0.35 -1.45
C THR A 92 -0.51 -0.46 -0.24
N ARG A 93 -0.82 -0.03 1.00
CA ARG A 93 -0.60 -0.87 2.20
C ARG A 93 -1.47 -2.13 2.21
N ILE A 94 -2.74 -2.02 1.83
CA ILE A 94 -3.62 -3.19 1.65
C ILE A 94 -3.08 -4.10 0.54
N TRP A 95 -2.66 -3.51 -0.58
CA TRP A 95 -2.07 -4.24 -1.69
C TRP A 95 -0.78 -4.98 -1.29
N LEU A 96 0.07 -4.37 -0.45
CA LEU A 96 1.25 -5.00 0.13
C LEU A 96 0.88 -6.23 0.98
N ASP A 97 -0.08 -6.09 1.90
CA ASP A 97 -0.50 -7.20 2.76
C ASP A 97 -1.07 -8.37 1.96
N LEU A 98 -1.75 -8.12 0.83
CA LEU A 98 -2.22 -9.19 -0.06
C LEU A 98 -1.09 -9.96 -0.74
N ILE A 99 0.00 -9.28 -1.10
CA ILE A 99 1.19 -9.94 -1.66
C ILE A 99 1.88 -10.77 -0.58
N LEU A 100 2.14 -10.18 0.59
CA LEU A 100 2.76 -10.89 1.72
C LEU A 100 1.95 -12.13 2.11
N LYS A 101 0.62 -11.98 2.20
CA LYS A 101 -0.29 -13.08 2.53
C LYS A 101 -0.20 -14.21 1.53
N LYS A 102 -0.23 -13.89 0.23
CA LYS A 102 -0.19 -14.90 -0.83
C LYS A 102 1.16 -15.62 -0.88
N GLU A 103 2.25 -14.87 -0.88
CA GLU A 103 3.57 -15.40 -1.24
C GLU A 103 4.32 -16.00 -0.04
N ILE A 104 4.15 -15.43 1.15
CA ILE A 104 4.90 -15.86 2.35
C ILE A 104 4.01 -16.20 3.55
N GLN A 105 2.67 -16.19 3.40
CA GLN A 105 1.71 -16.51 4.46
C GLN A 105 1.86 -15.63 5.71
N GLN A 106 2.20 -14.35 5.52
CA GLN A 106 2.30 -13.36 6.59
C GLN A 106 1.64 -12.03 6.16
N VAL A 107 1.31 -11.19 7.13
CA VAL A 107 0.85 -9.80 6.93
C VAL A 107 1.57 -8.87 7.90
N ILE A 108 1.46 -7.56 7.71
CA ILE A 108 2.00 -6.56 8.64
C ILE A 108 0.99 -6.28 9.76
N ASP A 109 1.42 -6.42 11.01
CA ASP A 109 0.73 -5.79 12.13
C ASP A 109 1.11 -4.30 12.20
N TRP A 110 0.32 -3.47 11.52
CA TRP A 110 0.58 -2.03 11.44
C TRP A 110 0.56 -1.34 12.82
N ASN A 111 -0.01 -1.95 13.87
CA ASN A 111 0.05 -1.39 15.23
C ASN A 111 1.47 -1.41 15.82
N LEU A 112 2.34 -2.29 15.31
CA LEU A 112 3.74 -2.38 15.71
C LEU A 112 4.66 -1.45 14.91
N VAL A 113 4.11 -0.77 13.90
CA VAL A 113 4.83 0.14 13.04
C VAL A 113 4.55 1.57 13.49
N ASP A 114 5.56 2.25 14.01
CA ASP A 114 5.41 3.66 14.37
C ASP A 114 5.19 4.53 13.12
N LYS A 115 4.33 5.55 13.25
CA LYS A 115 3.95 6.42 12.15
C LYS A 115 5.13 7.22 11.60
N ASP A 116 5.92 7.83 12.48
CA ASP A 116 7.00 8.72 12.09
C ASP A 116 8.17 7.91 11.52
N ASP A 117 8.47 6.75 12.10
CA ASP A 117 9.44 5.80 11.55
C ASP A 117 9.03 5.28 10.16
N TYR A 118 7.75 4.95 9.97
CA TYR A 118 7.23 4.54 8.68
C TYR A 118 7.33 5.67 7.64
N LEU A 119 6.89 6.88 7.98
CA LEU A 119 6.94 8.01 7.05
C LEU A 119 8.38 8.40 6.69
N SER A 120 9.29 8.38 7.66
CA SER A 120 10.71 8.63 7.47
C SER A 120 11.36 7.57 6.58
N SER A 121 11.13 6.30 6.86
CA SER A 121 11.70 5.18 6.08
C SER A 121 11.16 5.13 4.65
N MET A 122 9.89 5.49 4.42
CA MET A 122 9.31 5.62 3.07
C MET A 122 9.90 6.79 2.27
N GLN A 123 10.32 7.88 2.92
CA GLN A 123 11.05 8.95 2.23
C GLN A 123 12.47 8.47 1.86
N ARG A 124 13.10 7.67 2.72
CA ARG A 124 14.44 7.14 2.49
C ARG A 124 14.49 6.02 1.45
N SER A 125 13.40 5.26 1.32
CA SER A 125 13.33 4.06 0.48
C SER A 125 13.62 4.31 -1.00
N VAL A 126 13.44 5.54 -1.48
CA VAL A 126 13.75 5.95 -2.86
C VAL A 126 15.26 5.93 -3.17
N VAL A 127 16.10 5.94 -2.12
CA VAL A 127 17.56 5.82 -2.23
C VAL A 127 18.03 4.45 -1.75
N LYS A 128 17.53 4.00 -0.59
CA LYS A 128 17.80 2.67 -0.01
C LYS A 128 16.61 2.22 0.82
N ASP A 129 16.15 1.00 0.59
CA ASP A 129 14.98 0.40 1.24
C ASP A 129 15.29 -0.35 2.55
N VAL A 130 16.52 -0.29 3.05
CA VAL A 130 16.97 -1.03 4.23
C VAL A 130 16.12 -0.70 5.47
N GLU A 131 15.83 0.57 5.71
CA GLU A 131 15.08 1.01 6.88
C GLU A 131 13.65 0.48 6.87
N ILE A 132 12.94 0.61 5.74
CA ILE A 132 11.58 0.11 5.60
C ILE A 132 11.54 -1.43 5.65
N LYS A 133 12.53 -2.12 5.08
CA LYS A 133 12.65 -3.58 5.19
C LYS A 133 12.81 -4.02 6.65
N VAL A 134 13.70 -3.39 7.42
CA VAL A 134 13.91 -3.73 8.84
C VAL A 134 12.65 -3.47 9.66
N LEU A 135 12.03 -2.28 9.48
CA LEU A 135 10.83 -1.88 10.19
C LEU A 135 9.67 -2.86 9.93
N LEU A 136 9.35 -3.13 8.66
CA LEU A 136 8.24 -4.01 8.31
C LEU A 136 8.50 -5.48 8.67
N LYS A 137 9.76 -5.93 8.61
CA LYS A 137 10.10 -7.31 8.98
C LYS A 137 9.86 -7.60 10.46
N GLN A 138 10.05 -6.62 11.32
CA GLN A 138 9.78 -6.73 12.76
C GLN A 138 8.27 -6.77 13.07
N ALA A 139 7.43 -6.28 12.16
CA ALA A 139 5.98 -6.25 12.30
C ALA A 139 5.25 -7.40 11.58
N LEU A 140 5.97 -8.37 11.01
CA LEU A 140 5.36 -9.53 10.34
C LEU A 140 4.65 -10.44 11.35
N THR A 141 3.47 -10.92 10.97
CA THR A 141 2.69 -11.90 11.73
C THR A 141 2.05 -12.92 10.80
N ASP A 142 1.84 -14.14 11.28
CA ASP A 142 1.19 -15.26 10.57
C ASP A 142 -0.34 -15.26 10.73
N GLN A 143 -0.90 -14.30 11.46
CA GLN A 143 -2.33 -14.11 11.69
C GLN A 143 -3.08 -13.56 10.46
N ILE A 144 -2.85 -14.17 9.29
CA ILE A 144 -3.29 -13.66 7.98
C ILE A 144 -4.80 -13.65 7.75
N ASN A 145 -5.57 -14.35 8.59
CA ASN A 145 -7.03 -14.41 8.55
C ASN A 145 -7.68 -13.79 9.80
N ASP A 146 -6.90 -13.09 10.63
CA ASP A 146 -7.44 -12.40 11.80
C ASP A 146 -8.14 -11.10 11.36
N ARG A 147 -9.45 -11.05 11.56
CA ARG A 147 -10.29 -9.90 11.22
C ARG A 147 -9.94 -8.67 12.05
N ALA A 148 -9.70 -8.83 13.35
CA ALA A 148 -9.44 -7.71 14.25
C ALA A 148 -8.09 -7.06 13.94
N LEU A 149 -7.08 -7.88 13.62
CA LEU A 149 -5.79 -7.41 13.12
C LEU A 149 -5.97 -6.60 11.83
N PHE A 150 -6.74 -7.11 10.87
CA PHE A 150 -7.02 -6.41 9.62
C PHE A 150 -7.70 -5.05 9.87
N MET A 151 -8.78 -5.01 10.65
CA MET A 151 -9.52 -3.76 10.90
C MET A 151 -8.69 -2.72 11.66
N LYS A 152 -7.93 -3.13 12.68
CA LYS A 152 -6.97 -2.23 13.35
C LYS A 152 -5.89 -1.73 12.40
N GLY A 153 -5.41 -2.59 11.50
CA GLY A 153 -4.47 -2.21 10.46
C GLY A 153 -5.01 -1.13 9.51
N ILE A 154 -6.30 -1.20 9.17
CA ILE A 154 -6.99 -0.13 8.43
C ILE A 154 -7.00 1.17 9.24
N ASP A 155 -7.39 1.13 10.52
CA ASP A 155 -7.42 2.31 11.38
C ASP A 155 -6.04 2.99 11.48
N VAL A 156 -4.98 2.22 11.73
CA VAL A 156 -3.60 2.74 11.78
C VAL A 156 -3.17 3.32 10.43
N SER A 157 -3.51 2.64 9.33
CA SER A 157 -3.24 3.10 7.97
C SER A 157 -3.92 4.44 7.66
N TYR A 158 -5.12 4.70 8.21
CA TYR A 158 -5.79 5.99 8.11
C TYR A 158 -5.16 7.06 9.03
N TYR A 159 -4.75 6.67 10.24
CA TYR A 159 -4.04 7.55 11.19
C TYR A 159 -2.72 8.08 10.63
N TYR A 160 -1.98 7.28 9.87
CA TYR A 160 -0.77 7.73 9.17
C TYR A 160 -1.03 8.91 8.25
N GLU A 161 -2.20 8.95 7.60
CA GLU A 161 -2.61 10.03 6.71
C GLU A 161 -3.39 11.14 7.42
N GLY A 162 -3.52 11.09 8.75
CA GLY A 162 -4.13 12.14 9.59
C GLY A 162 -5.62 11.95 9.90
N TYR A 163 -6.19 10.78 9.64
CA TYR A 163 -7.61 10.49 9.93
C TYR A 163 -7.73 9.59 11.17
N SER A 164 -8.42 10.05 12.21
CA SER A 164 -8.56 9.32 13.48
C SER A 164 -9.92 9.45 14.16
N GLU A 165 -10.95 9.90 13.43
CA GLU A 165 -12.26 10.23 14.00
C GLU A 165 -13.14 8.99 14.22
N PHE A 166 -12.99 7.95 13.39
CA PHE A 166 -13.80 6.74 13.41
C PHE A 166 -12.91 5.50 13.56
N LYS A 167 -13.47 4.43 14.12
CA LYS A 167 -12.88 3.09 14.13
C LYS A 167 -13.62 2.20 13.15
N THR A 168 -12.88 1.44 12.35
CA THR A 168 -13.46 0.58 11.30
C THR A 168 -14.32 -0.53 11.90
N ASP A 169 -14.02 -1.00 13.12
CA ASP A 169 -14.82 -2.04 13.81
C ASP A 169 -16.20 -1.55 14.28
N ASP A 170 -16.44 -0.24 14.36
CA ASP A 170 -17.69 0.35 14.84
C ASP A 170 -18.67 0.67 13.69
N LEU A 171 -18.30 0.40 12.43
CA LEU A 171 -19.04 0.70 11.19
C LEU A 171 -19.57 -0.58 10.52
#